data_AF-A0ABD3WV90-F1
#
_entry.id   AF-A0ABD3WV90-F1
#
_cell.length_a   1.000
_cell.length_b   1.000
_cell.length_c   1.000
_cell.angle_alpha   90.00
_cell.angle_beta   90.00
_cell.angle_gamma   90.00
#
_symmetry.space_group_name_H-M   'P 1'
#
loop_
_entity.id
_entity.type
_entity.pdbx_description
1 polymer ?
#
loop_
_entity_poly.entity_id
_entity_poly.type
_entity_poly.pdbx_seq_one_letter_code
_entity_poly.pdbx_strand_id
1 'polypeptide(L)' 'LVMESFRWLMCQHRFSESEAVLKELISCNGFGMEGMTRYCDMARACVINSMHRKKFTYVDLFYSRKMSVWTGVVIYIG' A
#
# COMPACT_ATOMS: atom_id res chain seq x y z
N LEU A 1 -18.90 -1.56 12.74
CA LEU A 1 -17.64 -2.31 12.52
C LEU A 1 -16.76 -1.44 11.65
N VAL A 2 -15.51 -1.18 12.04
CA VAL A 2 -14.56 -0.48 11.17
C VAL A 2 -13.94 -1.54 10.27
N MET A 3 -14.05 -1.36 8.96
CA MET A 3 -13.43 -2.26 8.00
C MET A 3 -11.93 -2.08 7.96
N GLU A 4 -11.21 -3.19 7.79
CA GLU A 4 -9.76 -3.16 7.60
C GLU A 4 -9.40 -2.45 6.30
N SER A 5 -8.22 -1.82 6.28
CA SER A 5 -7.79 -1.07 5.11
C SER A 5 -7.59 -1.97 3.87
N PHE A 6 -7.92 -1.45 2.69
CA PHE A 6 -7.66 -2.10 1.40
C PHE A 6 -6.24 -2.67 1.32
N ARG A 7 -5.24 -1.85 1.66
CA ARG A 7 -3.83 -2.21 1.59
C ARG A 7 -3.49 -3.37 2.52
N TRP A 8 -4.03 -3.39 3.74
CA TRP A 8 -3.75 -4.45 4.70
C TRP A 8 -4.30 -5.79 4.19
N LEU A 9 -5.55 -5.82 3.72
CA LEU A 9 -6.18 -7.01 3.15
C LEU A 9 -5.43 -7.53 1.91
N MET A 10 -4.98 -6.62 1.04
CA MET A 10 -4.14 -6.97 -0.11
C MET A 10 -2.85 -7.68 0.32
N CYS A 11 -2.14 -7.18 1.34
CA CYS A 11 -0.90 -7.78 1.85
C CYS A 11 -1.12 -9.16 2.49
N GLN A 12 -2.35 -9.47 2.90
CA GLN A 12 -2.75 -10.77 3.45
C GLN A 12 -3.29 -11.73 2.39
N HIS A 13 -3.16 -11.39 1.10
CA HIS A 13 -3.73 -12.14 -0.04
C HIS A 13 -5.27 -12.28 -0.01
N ARG A 14 -5.97 -11.46 0.79
CA ARG A 14 -7.44 -11.42 0.87
C ARG A 14 -8.02 -10.49 -0.19
N PHE A 15 -7.76 -10.81 -1.47
CA PHE A 15 -8.01 -9.91 -2.61
C PHE A 15 -9.49 -9.62 -2.87
N SER A 16 -10.37 -10.60 -2.67
CA SER A 16 -11.82 -10.41 -2.82
C SER A 16 -12.36 -9.42 -1.80
N GLU A 17 -11.90 -9.54 -0.55
CA GLU A 17 -12.31 -8.67 0.54
C GLU A 17 -11.76 -7.26 0.38
N SER A 18 -10.50 -7.12 -0.06
CA SER A 18 -9.93 -5.80 -0.35
C SER A 18 -10.73 -5.08 -1.44
N GLU A 19 -11.06 -5.77 -2.54
CA GLU A 19 -11.88 -5.19 -3.61
C GLU A 19 -13.27 -4.78 -3.12
N ALA A 20 -13.88 -5.54 -2.22
CA ALA A 20 -15.16 -5.17 -1.61
C ALA A 20 -15.05 -3.87 -0.79
N VAL A 21 -14.03 -3.75 0.07
CA VAL A 21 -13.76 -2.52 0.85
C VAL A 21 -13.64 -1.30 -0.06
N LEU A 22 -12.94 -1.47 -1.17
CA LEU A 22 -12.65 -0.35 -2.05
C LEU A 22 -13.85 0.02 -2.92
N LYS A 23 -14.69 -0.95 -3.31
CA LYS A 23 -16.00 -0.69 -3.92
C LYS A 23 -16.94 0.06 -2.98
N GLU A 24 -16.95 -0.30 -1.69
CA GLU A 24 -17.75 0.39 -0.68
C GLU A 24 -17.30 1.84 -0.51
N LEU A 25 -15.99 2.08 -0.36
CA LEU A 25 -15.42 3.43 -0.29
C LEU A 25 -15.77 4.28 -1.51
N ILE A 26 -15.70 3.71 -2.71
CA ILE A 26 -16.08 4.41 -3.95
C ILE A 26 -17.57 4.73 -3.97
N SER A 27 -18.41 3.76 -3.56
CA SER A 27 -19.87 3.94 -3.52
C SER A 27 -20.29 5.07 -2.57
N CYS A 28 -19.60 5.22 -1.44
CA CYS A 28 -19.84 6.30 -0.48
C CYS A 28 -19.46 7.68 -1.04
N ASN A 29 -18.54 7.75 -2.00
CA ASN A 29 -18.05 9.00 -2.57
C ASN A 29 -18.81 9.44 -3.82
N GLY A 30 -19.74 8.64 -4.34
CA GLY A 30 -20.60 8.99 -5.49
C GLY A 30 -19.89 9.10 -6.84
N PHE A 31 -18.58 8.83 -6.91
CA PHE A 31 -17.81 8.85 -8.15
C PHE A 31 -17.63 7.43 -8.67
N GLY A 32 -18.06 7.16 -9.90
CA GLY A 32 -17.66 5.95 -10.61
C GLY A 32 -16.18 6.05 -10.97
N MET A 33 -15.34 5.18 -10.41
CA MET A 33 -13.91 5.19 -10.75
C MET A 33 -13.67 4.28 -11.96
N GLU A 34 -13.56 4.89 -13.15
CA GLU A 34 -13.22 4.16 -14.36
C GLU A 34 -11.85 3.49 -14.24
N GLY A 35 -11.74 2.26 -14.76
CA GLY A 35 -10.48 1.51 -14.73
C GLY A 35 -10.09 1.01 -13.33
N MET A 36 -11.00 1.03 -12.35
CA MET A 36 -10.74 0.54 -11.00
C MET A 36 -10.15 -0.87 -10.96
N THR A 37 -10.76 -1.80 -11.70
CA THR A 37 -10.29 -3.18 -11.80
C THR A 37 -8.82 -3.24 -12.21
N ARG A 38 -8.39 -2.37 -13.14
CA ARG A 38 -7.00 -2.28 -13.58
C ARG A 38 -6.06 -1.91 -12.43
N TYR A 39 -6.46 -0.95 -11.58
CA TYR A 39 -5.66 -0.56 -10.42
C TYR A 39 -5.60 -1.66 -9.37
N CYS A 40 -6.71 -2.39 -9.14
CA CYS A 40 -6.72 -3.56 -8.26
C CYS A 40 -5.79 -4.66 -8.76
N ASP A 41 -5.82 -4.96 -10.06
CA ASP A 41 -4.95 -5.96 -10.69
C ASP A 41 -3.47 -5.56 -10.60
N MET A 42 -3.16 -4.29 -10.87
CA MET A 42 -1.80 -3.76 -10.71
C MET A 42 -1.32 -3.85 -9.26
N ALA A 43 -2.17 -3.51 -8.29
CA ALA A 43 -1.85 -3.63 -6.89
C ALA A 43 -1.64 -5.10 -6.48
N ARG A 44 -2.46 -6.02 -6.98
CA ARG A 44 -2.34 -7.47 -6.76
C ARG A 44 -1.02 -7.99 -7.30
N ALA A 45 -0.68 -7.63 -8.54
CA ALA A 45 0.59 -7.99 -9.16
C ALA A 45 1.79 -7.43 -8.36
N CYS A 46 1.71 -6.20 -7.86
CA CYS A 46 2.75 -5.61 -7.03
C CYS A 46 2.94 -6.38 -5.71
N VAL A 47 1.85 -6.74 -5.04
CA VAL A 47 1.92 -7.51 -3.78
C VAL A 47 2.57 -8.87 -4.00
N ILE A 48 2.10 -9.62 -5.01
CA ILE A 48 2.58 -10.98 -5.31
C ILE A 48 4.05 -10.97 -5.72
N ASN A 49 4.46 -10.03 -6.57
CA ASN A 49 5.79 -10.08 -7.19
C ASN A 49 6.87 -9.33 -6.41
N SER A 50 6.51 -8.25 -5.70
CA SER A 50 7.49 -7.26 -5.26
C SER A 50 7.51 -7.04 -3.75
N MET A 51 6.38 -7.17 -3.05
CA MET A 51 6.30 -6.70 -1.65
C MET A 51 7.06 -7.56 -0.64
N HIS A 52 7.11 -8.87 -0.85
CA HIS A 52 7.73 -9.80 0.10
C HIS A 52 9.24 -10.00 -0.15
N ARG A 53 9.77 -9.50 -1.26
CA ARG A 53 11.20 -9.58 -1.60
C ARG A 53 11.99 -8.41 -1.00
N LYS A 54 11.94 -8.26 0.32
CA LYS A 54 12.70 -7.20 1.00
C LYS A 54 14.18 -7.59 1.10
N LYS A 55 15.01 -6.91 0.31
CA LYS A 55 16.48 -7.02 0.36
C LYS A 55 17.11 -6.22 1.52
N PHE A 56 16.36 -5.26 2.06
CA PHE A 56 16.83 -4.30 3.05
C PHE A 56 15.89 -4.24 4.26
N THR A 57 16.45 -3.92 5.40
CA THR A 57 15.81 -3.74 6.70
C THR A 57 15.70 -2.24 7.03
N TYR A 58 15.05 -1.92 8.16
CA TYR A 58 14.99 -0.53 8.64
C TYR A 58 16.38 0.03 9.03
N VAL A 59 17.31 -0.84 9.44
CA VAL A 59 18.66 -0.41 9.84
C VAL A 59 19.44 0.11 8.64
N ASP A 60 19.19 -0.46 7.45
CA ASP A 60 19.85 -0.05 6.21
C ASP A 60 19.53 1.39 5.81
N LEU A 61 18.44 1.97 6.33
CA LEU A 61 18.13 3.40 6.15
C LEU A 61 19.20 4.32 6.74
N PHE A 62 19.94 3.84 7.73
CA PHE A 62 20.97 4.62 8.45
C PHE A 62 22.40 4.24 8.05
N TYR A 63 22.56 3.38 7.05
CA TYR A 63 23.87 2.86 6.63
C TYR A 63 24.78 3.94 6.00
N SER A 64 24.22 5.01 5.43
CA SER A 64 25.00 6.12 4.88
C SER A 64 24.50 7.47 5.37
N ARG A 65 25.42 8.41 5.61
CA ARG A 65 25.10 9.77 6.05
C ARG A 65 24.08 10.46 5.14
N LYS A 66 24.14 10.21 3.83
CA LYS A 66 23.18 10.76 2.86
C LYS A 66 21.77 10.21 3.09
N MET A 67 21.61 8.89 3.25
CA MET A 67 20.30 8.29 3.53
C MET A 67 19.77 8.70 4.90
N SER A 68 20.62 8.72 5.94
CA SER A 68 20.21 9.12 7.29
C SER A 68 19.66 10.55 7.34
N VAL A 69 20.24 11.48 6.57
CA VAL A 69 19.73 12.87 6.47
C VAL A 69 18.35 12.88 5.81
N TRP A 70 18.16 12.18 4.70
CA TRP A 70 16.84 12.09 4.05
C TRP A 70 15.80 11.42 4.95
N THR A 71 16.15 10.33 5.63
CA THR A 71 15.27 9.66 6.59
C THR A 71 14.94 10.58 7.77
N GLY A 72 15.91 11.32 8.30
CA GLY A 72 15.68 12.30 9.38
C GLY A 72 14.79 13.47 8.97
N VAL A 73 14.96 14.00 7.76
CA VAL A 73 14.12 15.08 7.20
C VAL A 73 12.67 14.63 7.06
N VAL A 74 12.44 13.39 6.61
CA VAL A 74 11.09 12.81 6.53
C VAL A 74 10.44 12.67 7.92
N ILE A 75 11.22 12.35 8.95
CA ILE A 75 10.71 12.26 10.33
C ILE A 75 10.41 13.65 10.92
N TYR A 76 11.19 14.67 10.56
CA TYR A 76 11.02 16.02 11.11
C TYR A 76 9.85 16.79 10.49
N ILE A 77 9.45 16.45 9.26
CA ILE A 77 8.37 17.13 8.52
C ILE A 77 7.03 16.37 8.63
N GLY A 78 7.07 15.07 8.95
CA GLY A 78 5.89 14.19 9.03
C GLY A 78 5.12 14.28 10.35
#